data_AF-A0A524L9C7-F1
#
_entry.id   AF-A0A524L9C7-F1
#
_cell.length_a   1.000
_cell.length_b   1.000
_cell.length_c   1.000
_cell.angle_alpha   90.00
_cell.angle_beta   90.00
_cell.angle_gamma   90.00
#
_symmetry.space_group_name_H-M   'P 1'
#
loop_
_entity.id
_entity.type
_entity.pdbx_description
1 polymer ?
#
loop_
_entity_poly.entity_id
_entity_poly.type
_entity_poly.pdbx_seq_one_letter_code
_entity_poly.pdbx_strand_id
1 'polypeptide(L)'
;DGSDPLSNTILKATGDTPHWRTVLSAGGGNITKWSDQVSGTKRDIVSDTVWVGDREFEVSDASPFTAGDNIIIYHPCTAGWLAAIDSGGTFYDSTGADPYADFPWSVGSQPILYNRYIKSIDGNKITIDAPVFNHLIREQSQSYIYKYARQGLRTQIGIENLRIDIVTGNQPDEAHAWTAIDLFQVEDAWIRNCTMLHFGLSGIQTGTATRVTVENCKALDPVCVIEGGKRYNFNVYTASQLILFKNCQATNGRHSYVSNGASWTSGCVFLDCTSSGAFASSEGHRRWSQGLLYDNHVELDGPRGGFNPRLLGLYNRAYYGTSHGWAAVHSVAWGCDVAGGDLIVQQPPTAQNYAIGCFGARITGVAPPASFPAPSGYIEGSNQTGLMPRSLYLAQLEDRIGPALGIGEDRDHQHTLAGFILQQNYPNPFNPQTTIAYALPEAGKVKITIFDMTGQKVTELVNARQLKGSFQVVWDGCNMAGEQVASGIYLYRMQSDNFAQSKKMILIR
;
A
#
# COMPACT_ATOMS: atom_id res chain seq x y z
N ASP A 1 2.26 15.08 24.10
CA ASP A 1 3.23 15.09 22.97
C ASP A 1 4.68 14.85 23.43
N GLY A 2 4.92 14.34 24.66
CA GLY A 2 6.28 14.09 25.16
C GLY A 2 7.06 15.34 25.59
N SER A 3 6.37 16.45 25.88
CA SER A 3 6.99 17.73 26.23
C SER A 3 7.55 17.81 27.65
N ASP A 4 7.15 16.90 28.56
CA ASP A 4 7.66 16.88 29.93
C ASP A 4 9.06 16.24 29.99
N PRO A 5 10.13 17.01 30.29
CA PRO A 5 11.49 16.49 30.34
C PRO A 5 11.74 15.58 31.55
N LEU A 6 10.83 15.52 32.54
CA LEU A 6 10.95 14.60 33.68
C LEU A 6 10.57 13.17 33.31
N SER A 7 9.76 13.00 32.27
CA SER A 7 9.25 11.71 31.82
C SER A 7 9.66 11.33 30.40
N ASN A 8 10.32 12.22 29.64
CA ASN A 8 10.67 12.00 28.24
C ASN A 8 12.11 12.42 27.91
N THR A 9 12.72 11.73 26.96
CA THR A 9 13.97 12.18 26.33
C THR A 9 13.64 13.25 25.29
N ILE A 10 14.16 14.47 25.45
CA ILE A 10 13.95 15.57 24.51
C ILE A 10 15.27 15.96 23.82
N LEU A 11 15.30 15.79 22.51
CA LEU A 11 16.38 16.29 21.65
C LEU A 11 16.00 17.67 21.12
N LYS A 12 16.71 18.70 21.58
CA LYS A 12 16.58 20.07 21.05
C LYS A 12 17.58 20.28 19.92
N ALA A 13 17.09 20.44 18.70
CA ALA A 13 17.92 20.70 17.52
C ALA A 13 17.98 22.20 17.23
N THR A 14 19.14 22.81 17.45
CA THR A 14 19.38 24.24 17.19
C THR A 14 20.26 24.43 15.96
N GLY A 15 20.01 25.52 15.22
CA GLY A 15 20.83 25.92 14.09
C GLY A 15 20.77 24.95 12.89
N ASP A 16 21.43 25.37 11.83
CA ASP A 16 21.29 24.79 10.50
C ASP A 16 22.66 24.54 9.85
N THR A 17 23.52 23.83 10.58
CA THR A 17 24.86 23.49 10.11
C THR A 17 25.10 21.98 10.25
N PRO A 18 25.30 21.24 9.15
CA PRO A 18 25.19 21.71 7.77
C PRO A 18 23.75 22.17 7.41
N HIS A 19 23.63 23.02 6.40
CA HIS A 19 22.33 23.51 5.91
C HIS A 19 21.44 22.33 5.52
N TRP A 20 20.18 22.34 5.97
CA TRP A 20 19.18 21.28 5.76
C TRP A 20 19.57 19.92 6.33
N ARG A 21 20.30 19.92 7.44
CA ARG A 21 20.67 18.67 8.13
C ARG A 21 19.47 17.87 8.63
N THR A 22 19.69 16.56 8.71
CA THR A 22 18.85 15.64 9.49
C THR A 22 19.26 15.68 10.96
N VAL A 23 18.31 15.58 11.89
CA VAL A 23 18.60 15.52 13.34
C VAL A 23 19.10 14.14 13.75
N LEU A 24 18.36 13.08 13.40
CA LEU A 24 18.77 11.69 13.61
C LEU A 24 18.77 10.92 12.29
N SER A 25 19.94 10.43 11.89
CA SER A 25 20.08 9.50 10.78
C SER A 25 20.48 8.14 11.31
N ALA A 26 19.80 7.09 10.87
CA ALA A 26 20.18 5.72 11.20
C ALA A 26 20.13 4.80 9.97
N GLY A 27 21.14 3.95 9.84
CA GLY A 27 21.27 3.03 8.73
C GLY A 27 22.66 3.05 8.07
N GLY A 28 22.71 2.61 6.81
CA GLY A 28 23.92 2.14 6.15
C GLY A 28 24.69 3.13 5.27
N GLY A 29 24.08 4.24 4.86
CA GLY A 29 24.74 5.15 3.92
C GLY A 29 23.78 5.95 3.05
N ASN A 30 24.15 6.12 1.77
CA ASN A 30 23.54 7.08 0.82
C ASN A 30 23.10 6.42 -0.51
N ILE A 31 23.04 5.09 -0.56
CA ILE A 31 22.59 4.34 -1.74
C ILE A 31 21.08 4.50 -1.91
N THR A 32 20.65 5.08 -3.03
CA THR A 32 19.23 5.45 -3.26
C THR A 32 18.36 4.34 -3.87
N LYS A 33 18.95 3.18 -4.22
CA LYS A 33 18.28 2.01 -4.80
C LYS A 33 18.98 0.71 -4.39
N TRP A 34 18.25 -0.40 -4.34
CA TRP A 34 18.84 -1.72 -4.10
C TRP A 34 19.64 -2.22 -5.32
N SER A 35 20.90 -1.79 -5.46
CA SER A 35 21.71 -2.00 -6.68
C SER A 35 22.98 -2.84 -6.53
N ASP A 36 23.36 -3.24 -5.31
CA ASP A 36 24.63 -3.92 -5.05
C ASP A 36 24.56 -5.40 -5.44
N GLN A 37 24.73 -5.69 -6.73
CA GLN A 37 24.64 -7.04 -7.27
C GLN A 37 25.88 -7.89 -6.95
N VAL A 38 25.68 -9.13 -6.50
CA VAL A 38 26.74 -10.15 -6.48
C VAL A 38 26.99 -10.66 -7.90
N SER A 39 28.23 -10.51 -8.38
CA SER A 39 28.63 -10.94 -9.74
C SER A 39 28.34 -12.44 -9.99
N GLY A 40 27.95 -12.78 -11.22
CA GLY A 40 27.65 -14.16 -11.63
C GLY A 40 26.28 -14.71 -11.20
N THR A 41 25.55 -14.01 -10.34
CA THR A 41 24.25 -14.50 -9.80
C THR A 41 23.02 -14.09 -10.60
N LYS A 42 23.16 -13.25 -11.64
CA LYS A 42 22.02 -12.80 -12.45
C LYS A 42 21.35 -13.99 -13.14
N ARG A 43 20.03 -14.12 -13.01
CA ARG A 43 19.20 -15.12 -13.69
C ARG A 43 17.89 -14.52 -14.14
N ASP A 44 17.50 -14.82 -15.37
CA ASP A 44 16.26 -14.32 -15.96
C ASP A 44 15.06 -15.04 -15.33
N ILE A 45 13.98 -14.29 -15.11
CA ILE A 45 12.67 -14.86 -14.77
C ILE A 45 12.06 -15.38 -16.07
N VAL A 46 11.76 -16.68 -16.13
CA VAL A 46 11.25 -17.36 -17.33
C VAL A 46 9.74 -17.54 -17.31
N SER A 47 9.06 -17.27 -16.19
CA SER A 47 7.60 -17.15 -16.17
C SER A 47 7.13 -16.08 -17.17
N ASP A 48 6.11 -16.39 -17.97
CA ASP A 48 5.56 -15.45 -18.96
C ASP A 48 4.99 -14.20 -18.28
N THR A 49 4.32 -14.40 -17.14
CA THR A 49 3.82 -13.33 -16.28
C THR A 49 3.94 -13.74 -14.81
N VAL A 50 4.38 -12.80 -13.99
CA VAL A 50 4.25 -12.85 -12.52
C VAL A 50 3.22 -11.79 -12.14
N TRP A 51 2.08 -12.19 -11.58
CA TRP A 51 0.98 -11.28 -11.28
C TRP A 51 1.23 -10.50 -9.99
N VAL A 52 0.62 -9.31 -9.88
CA VAL A 52 0.58 -8.58 -8.61
C VAL A 52 0.01 -9.49 -7.51
N GLY A 53 0.67 -9.53 -6.35
CA GLY A 53 0.30 -10.45 -5.27
C GLY A 53 0.98 -11.81 -5.33
N ASP A 54 1.60 -12.20 -6.44
CA ASP A 54 2.33 -13.46 -6.54
C ASP A 54 3.59 -13.45 -5.67
N ARG A 55 3.89 -14.62 -5.12
CA ARG A 55 5.07 -14.92 -4.31
C ARG A 55 5.96 -15.97 -4.97
N GLU A 56 5.66 -16.37 -6.19
CA GLU A 56 6.33 -17.47 -6.85
C GLU A 56 6.58 -17.13 -8.31
N PHE A 57 7.75 -17.53 -8.82
CA PHE A 57 8.11 -17.43 -10.23
C PHE A 57 9.22 -18.43 -10.56
N GLU A 58 9.38 -18.72 -11.84
CA GLU A 58 10.44 -19.60 -12.34
C GLU A 58 11.61 -18.79 -12.89
N VAL A 59 12.83 -19.27 -12.65
CA VAL A 59 14.07 -18.70 -13.21
C VAL A 59 14.74 -19.65 -14.18
N SER A 60 15.60 -19.13 -15.05
CA SER A 60 16.31 -19.96 -16.04
C SER A 60 17.21 -21.03 -15.41
N ASP A 61 17.79 -20.73 -14.24
CA ASP A 61 18.65 -21.64 -13.48
C ASP A 61 18.70 -21.18 -12.02
N ALA A 62 18.15 -21.98 -11.10
CA ALA A 62 18.13 -21.65 -9.67
C ALA A 62 19.41 -22.08 -8.92
N SER A 63 20.35 -22.79 -9.55
CA SER A 63 21.54 -23.36 -8.89
C SER A 63 22.43 -22.36 -8.14
N PRO A 64 22.49 -21.05 -8.48
CA PRO A 64 23.26 -20.09 -7.67
C PRO A 64 22.61 -19.75 -6.34
N PHE A 65 21.33 -20.07 -6.14
CA PHE A 65 20.52 -19.61 -5.02
C PHE A 65 20.20 -20.72 -4.03
N THR A 66 19.92 -20.30 -2.80
CA THR A 66 19.50 -21.14 -1.69
C THR A 66 18.40 -20.44 -0.89
N ALA A 67 17.55 -21.20 -0.18
CA ALA A 67 16.58 -20.62 0.73
C ALA A 67 17.28 -19.76 1.80
N GLY A 68 16.75 -18.57 2.07
CA GLY A 68 17.36 -17.56 2.93
C GLY A 68 18.24 -16.55 2.21
N ASP A 69 18.58 -16.75 0.93
CA ASP A 69 19.29 -15.73 0.16
C ASP A 69 18.43 -14.47 0.01
N ASN A 70 19.08 -13.33 0.17
CA ASN A 70 18.50 -12.04 -0.15
C ASN A 70 18.76 -11.70 -1.62
N ILE A 71 17.68 -11.47 -2.37
CA ILE A 71 17.71 -11.18 -3.80
C ILE A 71 17.07 -9.84 -4.12
N ILE A 72 17.51 -9.25 -5.23
CA ILE A 72 16.78 -8.18 -5.89
C ILE A 72 16.09 -8.75 -7.11
N ILE A 73 14.78 -8.56 -7.20
CA ILE A 73 14.01 -8.73 -8.43
C ILE A 73 14.08 -7.39 -9.17
N TYR A 74 14.50 -7.41 -10.43
CA TYR A 74 14.64 -6.22 -11.26
C TYR A 74 13.80 -6.36 -12.52
N HIS A 75 12.90 -5.42 -12.73
CA HIS A 75 12.09 -5.28 -13.94
C HIS A 75 12.54 -4.02 -14.68
N PRO A 76 13.26 -4.16 -15.81
CA PRO A 76 13.75 -3.01 -16.55
C PRO A 76 12.62 -2.13 -17.09
N CYS A 77 12.84 -0.82 -17.08
CA CYS A 77 12.00 0.14 -17.79
C CYS A 77 12.34 0.12 -19.28
N THR A 78 11.78 -0.84 -20.03
CA THR A 78 11.98 -1.00 -21.48
C THR A 78 11.03 -0.12 -22.28
N ALA A 79 11.25 -0.02 -23.60
CA ALA A 79 10.30 0.61 -24.50
C ALA A 79 8.95 -0.12 -24.53
N GLY A 80 8.95 -1.46 -24.47
CA GLY A 80 7.72 -2.27 -24.45
C GLY A 80 6.88 -2.01 -23.19
N TRP A 81 7.52 -1.93 -22.02
CA TRP A 81 6.84 -1.58 -20.78
C TRP A 81 6.31 -0.14 -20.80
N LEU A 82 7.12 0.83 -21.25
CA LEU A 82 6.68 2.22 -21.38
C LEU A 82 5.47 2.37 -22.31
N ALA A 83 5.45 1.65 -23.44
CA ALA A 83 4.31 1.64 -24.34
C ALA A 83 3.04 1.11 -23.63
N ALA A 84 3.17 0.07 -22.80
CA ALA A 84 2.05 -0.50 -22.05
C ALA A 84 1.50 0.46 -20.98
N ILE A 85 2.33 1.34 -20.44
CA ILE A 85 1.95 2.29 -19.38
C ILE A 85 1.81 3.75 -19.85
N ASP A 86 1.59 3.95 -21.16
CA ASP A 86 1.43 5.26 -21.77
C ASP A 86 2.58 6.24 -21.45
N SER A 87 3.82 5.72 -21.46
CA SER A 87 5.05 6.45 -21.11
C SER A 87 4.96 7.22 -19.77
N GLY A 88 4.22 6.65 -18.81
CA GLY A 88 4.01 7.25 -17.49
C GLY A 88 2.78 8.16 -17.39
N GLY A 89 2.06 8.40 -18.48
CA GLY A 89 0.85 9.23 -18.53
C GLY A 89 1.11 10.69 -18.13
N THR A 90 2.18 11.31 -18.64
CA THR A 90 2.60 12.65 -18.20
C THR A 90 1.77 13.79 -18.80
N PHE A 91 0.94 13.54 -19.83
CA PHE A 91 0.17 14.57 -20.56
C PHE A 91 1.03 15.80 -20.96
N TYR A 92 2.24 15.54 -21.45
CA TYR A 92 3.24 16.56 -21.76
C TYR A 92 2.84 17.57 -22.86
N ASP A 93 1.85 17.23 -23.66
CA ASP A 93 1.31 18.04 -24.76
C ASP A 93 0.09 18.88 -24.32
N SER A 94 -0.32 18.77 -23.06
CA SER A 94 -1.48 19.49 -22.53
C SER A 94 -1.16 20.92 -22.11
N THR A 95 -2.18 21.78 -22.12
CA THR A 95 -2.05 23.18 -21.71
C THR A 95 -1.56 23.27 -20.26
N GLY A 96 -0.44 23.99 -20.04
CA GLY A 96 0.19 24.17 -18.74
C GLY A 96 1.44 23.31 -18.51
N ALA A 97 1.71 22.32 -19.38
CA ALA A 97 2.98 21.62 -19.40
C ALA A 97 4.09 22.54 -19.96
N ASP A 98 5.29 22.46 -19.37
CA ASP A 98 6.49 23.10 -19.91
C ASP A 98 7.09 22.19 -21.01
N PRO A 99 7.11 22.62 -22.29
CA PRO A 99 7.62 21.80 -23.39
C PRO A 99 9.12 21.49 -23.29
N TYR A 100 9.85 22.15 -22.37
CA TYR A 100 11.28 21.95 -22.14
C TYR A 100 11.60 21.15 -20.87
N ALA A 101 10.60 20.81 -20.05
CA ALA A 101 10.80 20.09 -18.80
C ALA A 101 9.89 18.87 -18.64
N ASP A 102 8.67 18.93 -19.19
CA ASP A 102 7.62 17.99 -18.85
C ASP A 102 7.53 16.79 -19.79
N PHE A 103 8.62 16.03 -19.96
CA PHE A 103 8.68 14.93 -20.93
C PHE A 103 8.05 13.61 -20.46
N PRO A 104 7.58 12.76 -21.40
CA PRO A 104 7.30 11.35 -21.14
C PRO A 104 8.49 10.63 -20.50
N TRP A 105 8.21 9.56 -19.75
CA TRP A 105 9.26 8.75 -19.16
C TRP A 105 10.09 8.05 -20.23
N SER A 106 11.40 8.00 -20.04
CA SER A 106 12.36 7.41 -20.98
C SER A 106 12.80 6.01 -20.53
N VAL A 107 13.32 5.23 -21.49
CA VAL A 107 13.89 3.90 -21.22
C VAL A 107 14.94 4.00 -20.11
N GLY A 108 14.85 3.11 -19.12
CA GLY A 108 15.73 3.07 -17.95
C GLY A 108 15.38 4.07 -16.84
N SER A 109 14.41 4.98 -17.03
CA SER A 109 14.12 6.02 -16.04
C SER A 109 13.36 5.50 -14.80
N GLN A 110 12.44 4.53 -15.00
CA GLN A 110 11.54 4.03 -13.96
C GLN A 110 11.59 2.48 -13.81
N PRO A 111 12.75 1.87 -13.55
CA PRO A 111 12.79 0.43 -13.30
C PRO A 111 12.06 0.08 -12.01
N ILE A 112 11.45 -1.10 -11.97
CA ILE A 112 10.85 -1.64 -10.75
C ILE A 112 11.84 -2.58 -10.08
N LEU A 113 11.98 -2.45 -8.76
CA LEU A 113 12.89 -3.27 -7.96
C LEU A 113 12.14 -3.84 -6.75
N TYR A 114 12.46 -5.07 -6.35
CA TYR A 114 12.00 -5.66 -5.09
C TYR A 114 13.16 -6.28 -4.32
N ASN A 115 13.36 -5.87 -3.07
CA ASN A 115 14.26 -6.51 -2.12
C ASN A 115 13.49 -7.63 -1.41
N ARG A 116 13.86 -8.89 -1.63
CA ARG A 116 13.14 -10.08 -1.15
C ARG A 116 14.08 -11.15 -0.62
N TYR A 117 13.54 -12.03 0.21
CA TYR A 117 14.21 -13.24 0.64
C TYR A 117 13.58 -14.45 -0.02
N ILE A 118 14.42 -15.37 -0.48
CA ILE A 118 13.97 -16.67 -0.96
C ILE A 118 13.50 -17.50 0.24
N LYS A 119 12.24 -17.95 0.23
CA LYS A 119 11.65 -18.83 1.24
C LYS A 119 11.90 -20.30 0.94
N SER A 120 11.75 -20.70 -0.31
CA SER A 120 11.97 -22.07 -0.78
C SER A 120 12.32 -22.09 -2.26
N ILE A 121 12.96 -23.18 -2.69
CA ILE A 121 13.28 -23.47 -4.09
C ILE A 121 12.80 -24.90 -4.37
N ASP A 122 12.03 -25.07 -5.45
CA ASP A 122 11.61 -26.36 -5.98
C ASP A 122 11.98 -26.42 -7.47
N GLY A 123 13.03 -27.17 -7.80
CA GLY A 123 13.66 -27.10 -9.13
C GLY A 123 14.12 -25.67 -9.44
N ASN A 124 13.53 -25.08 -10.48
CA ASN A 124 13.79 -23.69 -10.89
C ASN A 124 12.73 -22.69 -10.39
N LYS A 125 11.75 -23.15 -9.62
CA LYS A 125 10.70 -22.31 -9.03
C LYS A 125 11.20 -21.73 -7.71
N ILE A 126 11.10 -20.42 -7.56
CA ILE A 126 11.48 -19.66 -6.38
C ILE A 126 10.22 -19.14 -5.69
N THR A 127 10.10 -19.36 -4.39
CA THR A 127 9.08 -18.73 -3.53
C THR A 127 9.73 -17.62 -2.70
N ILE A 128 9.12 -16.43 -2.61
CA ILE A 128 9.64 -15.25 -1.90
C ILE A 128 8.82 -14.87 -0.65
N ASP A 129 9.46 -14.12 0.26
CA ASP A 129 8.93 -13.74 1.58
C ASP A 129 7.81 -12.70 1.57
N ALA A 130 7.74 -11.87 0.53
CA ALA A 130 6.69 -10.89 0.30
C ALA A 130 6.35 -10.82 -1.20
N PRO A 131 5.10 -10.51 -1.58
CA PRO A 131 4.68 -10.54 -2.97
C PRO A 131 5.36 -9.46 -3.82
N VAL A 132 5.26 -9.59 -5.14
CA VAL A 132 5.47 -8.47 -6.06
C VAL A 132 4.25 -7.55 -6.06
N PHE A 133 4.46 -6.25 -6.27
CA PHE A 133 3.40 -5.23 -6.22
C PHE A 133 3.03 -4.66 -7.61
N ASN A 134 3.57 -5.25 -8.67
CA ASN A 134 3.31 -4.93 -10.06
C ASN A 134 3.38 -6.22 -10.87
N HIS A 135 2.65 -6.28 -11.98
CA HIS A 135 2.81 -7.37 -12.94
C HIS A 135 4.22 -7.36 -13.55
N LEU A 136 4.88 -8.50 -13.61
CA LEU A 136 6.15 -8.69 -14.33
C LEU A 136 5.86 -9.49 -15.60
N ILE A 137 5.56 -8.79 -16.69
CA ILE A 137 5.19 -9.40 -17.98
C ILE A 137 6.42 -9.48 -18.88
N ARG A 138 6.86 -10.69 -19.21
CA ARG A 138 8.11 -10.95 -19.94
C ARG A 138 8.12 -10.32 -21.33
N GLU A 139 6.98 -10.34 -22.02
CA GLU A 139 6.81 -9.73 -23.35
C GLU A 139 7.04 -8.21 -23.32
N GLN A 140 6.66 -7.54 -22.23
CA GLN A 140 6.88 -6.10 -22.06
C GLN A 140 8.32 -5.82 -21.63
N SER A 141 8.87 -6.63 -20.72
CA SER A 141 10.21 -6.46 -20.19
C SER A 141 10.74 -7.76 -19.54
N GLN A 142 11.90 -8.22 -20.01
CA GLN A 142 12.59 -9.38 -19.44
C GLN A 142 13.10 -9.07 -18.04
N SER A 143 12.37 -9.56 -17.03
CA SER A 143 12.74 -9.42 -15.63
C SER A 143 13.83 -10.42 -15.25
N TYR A 144 14.61 -10.10 -14.23
CA TYR A 144 15.66 -10.97 -13.73
C TYR A 144 15.86 -10.78 -12.23
N ILE A 145 16.52 -11.75 -11.61
CA ILE A 145 16.94 -11.69 -10.21
C ILE A 145 18.46 -11.75 -10.08
N TYR A 146 18.98 -11.28 -8.96
CA TYR A 146 20.37 -11.48 -8.54
C TYR A 146 20.48 -11.44 -7.03
N LYS A 147 21.54 -12.03 -6.45
CA LYS A 147 21.79 -11.91 -5.01
C LYS A 147 22.21 -10.48 -4.66
N TYR A 148 21.61 -9.93 -3.61
CA TYR A 148 22.00 -8.64 -3.07
C TYR A 148 23.22 -8.80 -2.17
N ALA A 149 24.28 -8.02 -2.42
CA ALA A 149 25.52 -8.08 -1.65
C ALA A 149 25.38 -7.47 -0.25
N ARG A 150 24.32 -6.68 0.00
CA ARG A 150 24.03 -6.06 1.30
C ARG A 150 25.17 -5.19 1.83
N GLN A 151 25.98 -4.62 0.94
CA GLN A 151 27.07 -3.73 1.34
C GLN A 151 26.49 -2.47 2.01
N GLY A 152 27.03 -2.10 3.17
CA GLY A 152 26.57 -0.92 3.91
C GLY A 152 25.25 -1.11 4.67
N LEU A 153 24.35 -2.01 4.25
CA LEU A 153 23.06 -2.25 4.89
C LEU A 153 23.21 -2.47 6.40
N ARG A 154 22.33 -1.81 7.17
CA ARG A 154 22.18 -2.03 8.61
C ARG A 154 20.84 -2.69 8.89
N THR A 155 20.80 -3.50 9.94
CA THR A 155 19.59 -4.22 10.33
C THR A 155 19.30 -4.01 11.80
N GLN A 156 18.05 -4.22 12.22
CA GLN A 156 17.67 -4.30 13.64
C GLN A 156 17.94 -2.98 14.39
N ILE A 157 17.47 -1.87 13.81
CA ILE A 157 17.62 -0.52 14.39
C ILE A 157 16.28 -0.04 14.95
N GLY A 158 16.27 0.33 16.23
CA GLY A 158 15.11 0.92 16.91
C GLY A 158 15.36 2.35 17.39
N ILE A 159 14.39 3.23 17.18
CA ILE A 159 14.35 4.58 17.77
C ILE A 159 13.03 4.73 18.53
N GLU A 160 13.08 4.88 19.85
CA GLU A 160 11.86 4.88 20.66
C GLU A 160 11.84 5.96 21.75
N ASN A 161 10.62 6.36 22.14
CA ASN A 161 10.32 7.12 23.35
C ASN A 161 11.10 8.44 23.46
N LEU A 162 11.15 9.21 22.37
CA LEU A 162 11.81 10.52 22.34
C LEU A 162 10.97 11.60 21.67
N ARG A 163 11.27 12.84 22.01
CA ARG A 163 10.75 14.04 21.35
C ARG A 163 11.89 14.79 20.68
N ILE A 164 11.75 15.12 19.41
CA ILE A 164 12.63 16.02 18.66
C ILE A 164 11.94 17.37 18.54
N ASP A 165 12.57 18.38 19.13
CA ASP A 165 12.15 19.79 19.09
C ASP A 165 13.14 20.57 18.24
N ILE A 166 12.78 20.89 17.01
CA ILE A 166 13.59 21.73 16.14
C ILE A 166 13.28 23.18 16.48
N VAL A 167 14.32 23.92 16.89
CA VAL A 167 14.20 25.33 17.25
C VAL A 167 14.19 26.15 15.98
N THR A 168 13.13 26.95 15.81
CA THR A 168 12.91 27.81 14.64
C THR A 168 12.65 29.26 15.05
N GLY A 169 12.81 30.18 14.12
CA GLY A 169 12.31 31.54 14.20
C GLY A 169 10.80 31.64 13.91
N ASN A 170 10.37 32.85 13.54
CA ASN A 170 8.98 33.09 13.12
C ASN A 170 8.72 32.47 11.74
N GLN A 171 7.50 31.95 11.54
CA GLN A 171 7.07 31.38 10.26
C GLN A 171 6.93 32.44 9.16
N PRO A 172 7.40 32.18 7.91
CA PRO A 172 8.22 31.02 7.53
C PRO A 172 9.69 31.19 7.99
N ASP A 173 10.30 30.10 8.43
CA ASP A 173 11.75 30.00 8.68
C ASP A 173 12.31 28.81 7.89
N GLU A 174 13.51 28.96 7.35
CA GLU A 174 14.22 27.89 6.61
C GLU A 174 15.60 27.60 7.21
N ALA A 175 16.05 28.38 8.20
CA ALA A 175 17.37 28.32 8.82
C ALA A 175 17.37 27.42 10.07
N HIS A 176 16.89 26.18 9.92
CA HIS A 176 16.84 25.16 10.97
C HIS A 176 17.01 23.74 10.39
N ALA A 177 16.99 22.71 11.22
CA ALA A 177 17.05 21.33 10.75
C ALA A 177 15.82 20.95 9.89
N TRP A 178 16.02 20.22 8.80
CA TRP A 178 14.97 19.96 7.81
C TRP A 178 14.31 18.60 7.95
N THR A 179 15.06 17.57 8.36
CA THR A 179 14.50 16.23 8.61
C THR A 179 14.72 15.86 10.06
N ALA A 180 13.68 15.41 10.77
CA ALA A 180 13.85 15.00 12.16
C ALA A 180 14.47 13.59 12.25
N ILE A 181 13.88 12.59 11.59
CA ILE A 181 14.44 11.23 11.53
C ILE A 181 14.52 10.74 10.08
N ASP A 182 15.70 10.24 9.68
CA ASP A 182 15.91 9.58 8.38
C ASP A 182 16.46 8.17 8.58
N LEU A 183 15.68 7.17 8.19
CA LEU A 183 16.09 5.77 8.15
C LEU A 183 16.55 5.42 6.74
N PHE A 184 17.87 5.27 6.55
CA PHE A 184 18.45 5.20 5.21
C PHE A 184 19.36 3.98 5.01
N GLN A 185 19.14 3.19 3.95
CA GLN A 185 19.87 1.95 3.68
C GLN A 185 19.80 1.01 4.90
N VAL A 186 18.57 0.68 5.29
CA VAL A 186 18.25 -0.07 6.52
C VAL A 186 17.22 -1.16 6.25
N GLU A 187 17.22 -2.17 7.08
CA GLU A 187 16.26 -3.27 7.03
C GLU A 187 15.86 -3.69 8.45
N ASP A 188 14.64 -4.18 8.65
CA ASP A 188 14.15 -4.62 9.97
C ASP A 188 14.34 -3.54 11.04
N ALA A 189 13.72 -2.38 10.84
CA ALA A 189 13.85 -1.23 11.73
C ALA A 189 12.50 -0.79 12.29
N TRP A 190 12.53 -0.03 13.38
CA TRP A 190 11.33 0.55 13.93
C TRP A 190 11.53 1.94 14.54
N ILE A 191 10.47 2.74 14.49
CA ILE A 191 10.36 4.00 15.24
C ILE A 191 9.07 3.92 16.05
N ARG A 192 9.14 4.10 17.38
CA ARG A 192 7.97 3.94 18.24
C ARG A 192 7.83 5.04 19.28
N ASN A 193 6.61 5.55 19.46
CA ASN A 193 6.29 6.55 20.49
C ASN A 193 7.16 7.82 20.38
N CYS A 194 7.48 8.25 19.16
CA CYS A 194 8.31 9.43 18.91
C CYS A 194 7.47 10.64 18.51
N THR A 195 7.86 11.84 18.93
CA THR A 195 7.25 13.10 18.47
C THR A 195 8.31 13.98 17.81
N MET A 196 8.02 14.54 16.63
CA MET A 196 8.90 15.43 15.88
C MET A 196 8.15 16.72 15.58
N LEU A 197 8.72 17.88 15.94
CA LEU A 197 8.13 19.19 15.68
C LEU A 197 9.00 20.06 14.78
N HIS A 198 8.35 20.95 14.03
CA HIS A 198 8.98 22.11 13.37
C HIS A 198 10.05 21.81 12.33
N PHE A 199 9.98 20.63 11.69
CA PHE A 199 10.85 20.27 10.56
C PHE A 199 10.46 21.06 9.30
N GLY A 200 11.41 21.26 8.38
CA GLY A 200 11.18 21.93 7.09
C GLY A 200 10.83 20.95 5.96
N LEU A 201 11.56 19.84 5.86
CA LEU A 201 11.34 18.78 4.87
C LEU A 201 10.48 17.66 5.43
N SER A 202 10.92 16.95 6.46
CA SER A 202 10.20 15.76 6.93
C SER A 202 10.31 15.43 8.43
N GLY A 203 9.21 14.90 8.99
CA GLY A 203 9.22 14.36 10.35
C GLY A 203 9.95 13.02 10.38
N ILE A 204 9.43 12.04 9.67
CA ILE A 204 10.09 10.75 9.42
C ILE A 204 10.21 10.52 7.93
N GLN A 205 11.42 10.21 7.50
CA GLN A 205 11.72 9.76 6.15
C GLN A 205 12.32 8.35 6.18
N THR A 206 11.97 7.55 5.17
CA THR A 206 12.66 6.29 4.88
C THR A 206 13.26 6.31 3.48
N GLY A 207 14.49 5.81 3.31
CA GLY A 207 15.15 5.70 2.01
C GLY A 207 15.95 4.41 1.89
N THR A 208 15.79 3.65 0.81
CA THR A 208 16.38 2.30 0.64
C THR A 208 16.17 1.48 1.90
N ALA A 209 14.92 1.45 2.34
CA ALA A 209 14.51 0.85 3.61
C ALA A 209 13.57 -0.32 3.35
N THR A 210 13.68 -1.43 4.08
CA THR A 210 12.70 -2.51 3.97
C THR A 210 12.30 -3.10 5.31
N ARG A 211 11.03 -3.52 5.45
CA ARG A 211 10.48 -4.10 6.70
C ARG A 211 10.65 -3.14 7.88
N VAL A 212 10.10 -1.93 7.74
CA VAL A 212 10.18 -0.88 8.76
C VAL A 212 8.79 -0.63 9.36
N THR A 213 8.70 -0.57 10.68
CA THR A 213 7.47 -0.20 11.39
C THR A 213 7.63 1.13 12.12
N VAL A 214 6.80 2.10 11.79
CA VAL A 214 6.64 3.38 12.48
C VAL A 214 5.32 3.35 13.22
N GLU A 215 5.34 3.32 14.55
CA GLU A 215 4.16 3.09 15.38
C GLU A 215 3.99 4.20 16.43
N ASN A 216 2.76 4.68 16.62
CA ASN A 216 2.41 5.67 17.64
C ASN A 216 3.27 6.96 17.57
N CYS A 217 3.66 7.37 16.36
CA CYS A 217 4.53 8.53 16.16
C CYS A 217 3.75 9.78 15.74
N LYS A 218 4.29 10.95 16.07
CA LYS A 218 3.68 12.25 15.75
C LYS A 218 4.66 13.13 15.00
N ALA A 219 4.30 13.60 13.81
CA ALA A 219 5.06 14.58 13.06
C ALA A 219 4.22 15.85 12.95
N LEU A 220 4.58 16.90 13.67
CA LEU A 220 3.71 18.04 13.95
C LEU A 220 4.30 19.35 13.45
N ASP A 221 3.42 20.20 12.92
CA ASP A 221 3.63 21.64 12.74
C ASP A 221 4.94 22.02 12.02
N PRO A 222 5.16 21.56 10.77
CA PRO A 222 6.37 21.92 10.03
C PRO A 222 6.51 23.44 9.84
N VAL A 223 7.76 23.90 9.83
CA VAL A 223 8.14 25.31 9.68
C VAL A 223 8.98 25.46 8.42
N CYS A 224 8.44 26.21 7.45
CA CYS A 224 9.06 26.65 6.19
C CYS A 224 7.96 27.20 5.26
N VAL A 225 8.28 27.66 4.06
CA VAL A 225 7.23 28.00 3.07
C VAL A 225 6.46 26.75 2.58
N ILE A 226 5.25 26.94 2.05
CA ILE A 226 4.38 25.85 1.56
C ILE A 226 4.61 25.67 0.06
N GLU A 227 5.64 24.91 -0.31
CA GLU A 227 6.07 24.73 -1.71
C GLU A 227 6.47 23.28 -2.02
N GLY A 228 6.73 23.02 -3.31
CA GLY A 228 7.33 21.79 -3.82
C GLY A 228 8.54 21.34 -3.00
N GLY A 229 8.58 20.05 -2.63
CA GLY A 229 9.72 19.48 -1.92
C GLY A 229 9.78 19.81 -0.42
N LYS A 230 8.70 20.32 0.20
CA LYS A 230 8.69 20.73 1.61
C LYS A 230 7.48 20.16 2.37
N ARG A 231 7.58 20.11 3.71
CA ARG A 231 6.51 19.77 4.68
C ARG A 231 5.86 18.39 4.49
N TYR A 232 6.68 17.34 4.52
CA TYR A 232 6.26 15.93 4.45
C TYR A 232 6.28 15.26 5.82
N ASN A 233 5.14 15.06 6.48
CA ASN A 233 5.15 14.56 7.86
C ASN A 233 5.72 13.14 7.95
N PHE A 234 5.16 12.22 7.16
CA PHE A 234 5.64 10.84 7.00
C PHE A 234 5.93 10.56 5.52
N ASN A 235 7.22 10.52 5.18
CA ASN A 235 7.71 10.43 3.81
C ASN A 235 8.36 9.08 3.51
N VAL A 236 7.67 8.26 2.72
CA VAL A 236 8.28 7.09 2.10
C VAL A 236 9.05 7.58 0.87
N TYR A 237 10.37 7.76 1.02
CA TYR A 237 11.22 8.26 -0.04
C TYR A 237 11.77 7.10 -0.89
N THR A 238 12.92 7.31 -1.54
CA THR A 238 13.48 6.40 -2.54
C THR A 238 13.63 4.97 -2.01
N ALA A 239 13.30 3.99 -2.84
CA ALA A 239 13.55 2.54 -2.67
C ALA A 239 13.05 1.93 -1.34
N SER A 240 12.06 2.57 -0.74
CA SER A 240 11.44 2.07 0.48
C SER A 240 10.40 1.00 0.17
N GLN A 241 10.41 -0.10 0.90
CA GLN A 241 9.53 -1.23 0.65
C GLN A 241 9.00 -1.82 1.96
N LEU A 242 7.77 -2.33 1.99
CA LEU A 242 7.24 -3.01 3.17
C LEU A 242 7.32 -2.11 4.43
N ILE A 243 6.94 -0.83 4.28
CA ILE A 243 6.92 0.16 5.36
C ILE A 243 5.52 0.23 5.95
N LEU A 244 5.40 0.08 7.26
CA LEU A 244 4.14 0.23 8.00
C LEU A 244 4.20 1.49 8.86
N PHE A 245 3.28 2.42 8.63
CA PHE A 245 2.93 3.47 9.58
C PHE A 245 1.63 3.04 10.27
N LYS A 246 1.64 2.98 11.61
CA LYS A 246 0.50 2.53 12.40
C LYS A 246 0.21 3.53 13.53
N ASN A 247 -1.04 3.99 13.60
CA ASN A 247 -1.49 4.91 14.64
C ASN A 247 -0.61 6.18 14.73
N CYS A 248 -0.27 6.74 13.57
CA CYS A 248 0.53 7.95 13.47
C CYS A 248 -0.36 9.21 13.39
N GLN A 249 0.18 10.34 13.79
CA GLN A 249 -0.51 11.64 13.75
C GLN A 249 0.33 12.69 13.01
N ALA A 250 -0.29 13.41 12.09
CA ALA A 250 0.31 14.52 11.36
C ALA A 250 -0.49 15.82 11.54
N THR A 251 0.18 16.97 11.62
CA THR A 251 -0.48 18.29 11.58
C THR A 251 0.22 19.23 10.61
N ASN A 252 -0.56 20.11 9.97
CA ASN A 252 -0.09 21.24 9.17
C ASN A 252 0.88 20.87 8.02
N GLY A 253 0.81 19.61 7.58
CA GLY A 253 1.60 19.07 6.47
C GLY A 253 1.17 19.61 5.12
N ARG A 254 2.11 19.71 4.18
CA ARG A 254 1.72 19.83 2.77
C ARG A 254 1.26 18.47 2.26
N HIS A 255 2.05 17.43 2.48
CA HIS A 255 1.58 16.05 2.34
C HIS A 255 1.84 15.32 3.66
N SER A 256 0.77 14.91 4.33
CA SER A 256 0.86 14.28 5.65
C SER A 256 1.43 12.86 5.55
N TYR A 257 0.87 12.04 4.68
CA TYR A 257 1.30 10.67 4.42
C TYR A 257 1.57 10.49 2.94
N VAL A 258 2.82 10.26 2.57
CA VAL A 258 3.23 10.38 1.18
C VAL A 258 4.22 9.31 0.76
N SER A 259 4.05 8.78 -0.44
CA SER A 259 5.08 8.02 -1.14
C SER A 259 5.77 8.89 -2.19
N ASN A 260 6.95 9.41 -1.86
CA ASN A 260 7.82 10.17 -2.74
C ASN A 260 8.96 9.29 -3.31
N GLY A 261 8.68 8.01 -3.52
CA GLY A 261 9.71 7.00 -3.76
C GLY A 261 9.84 6.47 -5.19
N ALA A 262 9.01 6.93 -6.14
CA ALA A 262 9.00 6.46 -7.54
C ALA A 262 8.78 4.94 -7.70
N SER A 263 9.17 4.40 -8.86
CA SER A 263 8.84 3.04 -9.35
C SER A 263 9.52 1.90 -8.59
N TRP A 264 10.42 2.23 -7.67
CA TRP A 264 11.16 1.28 -6.87
C TRP A 264 10.69 1.25 -5.39
N THR A 265 9.56 1.91 -5.12
CA THR A 265 8.91 1.98 -3.80
C THR A 265 7.59 1.21 -3.83
N SER A 266 7.40 0.33 -2.85
CA SER A 266 6.25 -0.59 -2.88
C SER A 266 5.78 -1.11 -1.52
N GLY A 267 4.53 -1.54 -1.42
CA GLY A 267 4.02 -2.26 -0.26
C GLY A 267 4.03 -1.44 1.02
N CYS A 268 3.66 -0.16 0.94
CA CYS A 268 3.66 0.75 2.08
C CYS A 268 2.24 0.95 2.61
N VAL A 269 2.09 0.91 3.94
CA VAL A 269 0.79 0.92 4.62
C VAL A 269 0.73 2.09 5.58
N PHE A 270 -0.38 2.83 5.54
CA PHE A 270 -0.76 3.85 6.52
C PHE A 270 -2.03 3.38 7.22
N LEU A 271 -1.87 2.74 8.38
CA LEU A 271 -2.92 2.08 9.14
C LEU A 271 -3.36 2.93 10.34
N ASP A 272 -4.66 3.17 10.46
CA ASP A 272 -5.28 3.89 11.58
C ASP A 272 -4.57 5.25 11.83
N CYS A 273 -4.13 5.91 10.76
CA CYS A 273 -3.36 7.16 10.82
C CYS A 273 -4.30 8.37 10.76
N THR A 274 -3.86 9.49 11.33
CA THR A 274 -4.66 10.73 11.36
C THR A 274 -3.88 11.93 10.85
N SER A 275 -4.58 12.88 10.24
CA SER A 275 -4.02 14.21 9.97
C SER A 275 -5.00 15.33 10.23
N SER A 276 -4.47 16.52 10.49
CA SER A 276 -5.27 17.74 10.50
C SER A 276 -4.49 18.90 9.88
N GLY A 277 -5.21 19.84 9.30
CA GLY A 277 -4.64 21.04 8.75
C GLY A 277 -3.82 20.82 7.48
N ALA A 278 -4.16 19.80 6.68
CA ALA A 278 -3.43 19.48 5.47
C ALA A 278 -3.57 20.60 4.41
N PHE A 279 -2.47 20.91 3.73
CA PHE A 279 -2.44 21.88 2.62
C PHE A 279 -2.52 21.21 1.23
N ALA A 280 -2.27 19.90 1.15
CA ALA A 280 -2.48 19.08 -0.03
C ALA A 280 -2.75 17.62 0.38
N SER A 281 -3.03 16.77 -0.60
CA SER A 281 -3.42 15.38 -0.37
C SER A 281 -2.29 14.50 0.16
N SER A 282 -2.63 13.58 1.06
CA SER A 282 -1.86 12.33 1.21
C SER A 282 -1.97 11.52 -0.09
N GLU A 283 -0.87 10.98 -0.62
CA GLU A 283 -0.85 10.39 -1.97
C GLU A 283 0.41 9.54 -2.27
N GLY A 284 0.35 8.73 -3.33
CA GLY A 284 1.56 8.40 -4.09
C GLY A 284 1.95 9.66 -4.88
N HIS A 285 3.11 10.24 -4.63
CA HIS A 285 3.45 11.60 -5.05
C HIS A 285 4.13 11.67 -6.41
N ARG A 286 4.93 10.64 -6.75
CA ARG A 286 5.67 10.58 -8.00
C ARG A 286 5.83 9.15 -8.53
N ARG A 287 5.68 9.02 -9.84
CA ARG A 287 6.28 8.00 -10.71
C ARG A 287 6.16 6.55 -10.25
N TRP A 288 4.95 6.00 -10.23
CA TRP A 288 4.68 4.56 -10.18
C TRP A 288 4.95 3.87 -8.84
N SER A 289 4.63 4.53 -7.71
CA SER A 289 4.63 3.84 -6.40
C SER A 289 3.58 2.73 -6.39
N GLN A 290 3.93 1.54 -5.92
CA GLN A 290 3.07 0.34 -6.06
C GLN A 290 2.52 -0.16 -4.72
N GLY A 291 1.30 -0.67 -4.70
CA GLY A 291 0.79 -1.38 -3.53
C GLY A 291 0.72 -0.51 -2.28
N LEU A 292 0.33 0.77 -2.42
CA LEU A 292 0.07 1.63 -1.27
C LEU A 292 -1.28 1.26 -0.66
N LEU A 293 -1.35 1.18 0.66
CA LEU A 293 -2.58 0.95 1.39
C LEU A 293 -2.78 2.07 2.42
N TYR A 294 -3.81 2.89 2.20
CA TYR A 294 -4.36 3.77 3.23
C TYR A 294 -5.52 3.00 3.85
N ASP A 295 -5.43 2.67 5.13
CA ASP A 295 -6.37 1.78 5.82
C ASP A 295 -6.84 2.47 7.10
N ASN A 296 -8.11 2.85 7.14
CA ASN A 296 -8.72 3.70 8.17
C ASN A 296 -7.93 5.00 8.41
N HIS A 297 -7.41 5.62 7.34
CA HIS A 297 -6.83 6.97 7.44
C HIS A 297 -7.95 7.99 7.66
N VAL A 298 -7.77 8.89 8.62
CA VAL A 298 -8.78 9.91 8.97
C VAL A 298 -8.18 11.31 8.95
N GLU A 299 -8.72 12.17 8.09
CA GLU A 299 -8.57 13.61 8.25
C GLU A 299 -9.49 14.08 9.39
N LEU A 300 -8.96 14.83 10.35
CA LEU A 300 -9.72 15.32 11.50
C LEU A 300 -10.42 16.66 11.22
N ASP A 301 -10.03 17.34 10.14
CA ASP A 301 -10.63 18.57 9.66
C ASP A 301 -10.74 18.55 8.13
N GLY A 302 -11.68 19.35 7.62
CA GLY A 302 -11.93 19.48 6.19
C GLY A 302 -10.87 20.31 5.48
N PRO A 303 -11.02 20.49 4.15
CA PRO A 303 -10.04 21.20 3.35
C PRO A 303 -9.90 22.67 3.75
N ARG A 304 -8.67 23.17 3.71
CA ARG A 304 -8.38 24.57 4.03
C ARG A 304 -8.85 25.52 2.94
N GLY A 305 -9.49 26.62 3.34
CA GLY A 305 -9.87 27.69 2.43
C GLY A 305 -8.67 28.21 1.64
N GLY A 306 -8.81 28.34 0.32
CA GLY A 306 -7.74 28.78 -0.59
C GLY A 306 -6.79 27.66 -1.04
N PHE A 307 -6.93 26.44 -0.54
CA PHE A 307 -6.15 25.28 -0.95
C PHE A 307 -7.02 24.25 -1.69
N ASN A 308 -6.35 23.25 -2.27
CA ASN A 308 -7.03 22.21 -3.02
C ASN A 308 -7.90 21.34 -2.07
N PRO A 309 -9.17 21.05 -2.40
CA PRO A 309 -10.04 20.25 -1.54
C PRO A 309 -9.66 18.76 -1.48
N ARG A 310 -8.74 18.28 -2.32
CA ARG A 310 -8.25 16.91 -2.30
C ARG A 310 -7.37 16.65 -1.09
N LEU A 311 -7.79 15.70 -0.25
CA LEU A 311 -7.04 15.31 0.94
C LEU A 311 -6.46 13.89 0.84
N LEU A 312 -6.96 13.04 -0.07
CA LEU A 312 -6.36 11.74 -0.39
C LEU A 312 -6.39 11.47 -1.90
N GLY A 313 -5.32 10.89 -2.45
CA GLY A 313 -5.20 10.67 -3.89
C GLY A 313 -4.42 9.43 -4.31
N LEU A 314 -5.04 8.63 -5.19
CA LEU A 314 -4.45 7.51 -5.93
C LEU A 314 -4.67 7.74 -7.44
N TYR A 315 -3.90 8.66 -8.02
CA TYR A 315 -4.23 9.25 -9.32
C TYR A 315 -3.01 9.64 -10.16
N ASN A 316 -3.26 10.05 -11.41
CA ASN A 316 -2.24 10.55 -12.31
C ASN A 316 -1.97 12.03 -12.04
N ARG A 317 -0.70 12.38 -11.79
CA ARG A 317 -0.23 13.75 -11.54
C ARG A 317 0.35 14.41 -12.79
N ALA A 318 0.40 13.70 -13.91
CA ALA A 318 0.77 14.20 -15.22
C ALA A 318 2.11 14.96 -15.20
N TYR A 319 2.12 16.17 -15.74
CA TYR A 319 3.28 17.05 -15.82
C TYR A 319 3.62 17.74 -14.48
N TYR A 320 2.84 17.54 -13.41
CA TYR A 320 3.17 18.18 -12.12
C TYR A 320 4.58 17.82 -11.65
N GLY A 321 5.25 18.83 -11.10
CA GLY A 321 6.58 18.72 -10.53
C GLY A 321 7.63 18.53 -11.62
N THR A 322 8.03 17.29 -11.84
CA THR A 322 9.06 16.91 -12.82
C THR A 322 8.56 15.77 -13.69
N SER A 323 7.39 15.93 -14.33
CA SER A 323 6.70 14.83 -15.01
C SER A 323 6.45 13.63 -14.09
N HIS A 324 5.68 13.87 -13.04
CA HIS A 324 5.38 12.84 -12.05
C HIS A 324 4.57 11.68 -12.60
N GLY A 325 3.72 11.91 -13.61
CA GLY A 325 2.87 10.90 -14.24
C GLY A 325 1.98 10.15 -13.23
N TRP A 326 1.68 8.89 -13.54
CA TRP A 326 0.99 7.99 -12.63
C TRP A 326 1.75 7.85 -11.31
N ALA A 327 1.11 8.24 -10.22
CA ALA A 327 1.83 8.42 -8.96
C ALA A 327 1.61 7.29 -7.95
N ALA A 328 0.48 6.58 -8.06
CA ALA A 328 0.18 5.36 -7.33
C ALA A 328 -0.49 4.32 -8.24
N VAL A 329 -0.10 3.05 -8.11
CA VAL A 329 -0.67 1.92 -8.86
C VAL A 329 -0.91 0.73 -7.92
N HIS A 330 -1.85 -0.15 -8.27
CA HIS A 330 -2.23 -1.31 -7.45
C HIS A 330 -2.51 -0.94 -5.98
N SER A 331 -3.05 0.26 -5.75
CA SER A 331 -3.15 0.88 -4.42
C SER A 331 -4.60 0.96 -3.94
N VAL A 332 -4.78 0.97 -2.63
CA VAL A 332 -6.11 0.87 -2.00
C VAL A 332 -6.27 1.96 -0.94
N ALA A 333 -7.40 2.65 -0.98
CA ALA A 333 -7.97 3.36 0.16
C ALA A 333 -9.09 2.48 0.74
N TRP A 334 -8.98 2.10 2.01
CA TRP A 334 -9.90 1.21 2.70
C TRP A 334 -10.44 1.91 3.95
N GLY A 335 -11.74 2.18 4.00
CA GLY A 335 -12.36 2.79 5.18
C GLY A 335 -11.85 4.20 5.53
N CYS A 336 -11.22 4.92 4.60
CA CYS A 336 -10.66 6.24 4.86
C CYS A 336 -11.76 7.31 4.96
N ASP A 337 -11.59 8.27 5.86
CA ASP A 337 -12.46 9.45 5.98
C ASP A 337 -11.65 10.72 5.70
N VAL A 338 -12.05 11.49 4.68
CA VAL A 338 -11.40 12.75 4.32
C VAL A 338 -12.17 13.99 4.80
N ALA A 339 -13.02 13.88 5.83
CA ALA A 339 -13.66 15.00 6.54
C ALA A 339 -14.31 16.07 5.64
N GLY A 340 -15.06 15.64 4.63
CA GLY A 340 -15.72 16.54 3.68
C GLY A 340 -14.79 17.13 2.60
N GLY A 341 -13.54 16.68 2.53
CA GLY A 341 -12.66 16.84 1.37
C GLY A 341 -12.95 15.83 0.26
N ASP A 342 -12.08 15.82 -0.74
CA ASP A 342 -12.16 14.89 -1.87
C ASP A 342 -11.12 13.76 -1.77
N LEU A 343 -11.54 12.57 -2.18
CA LEU A 343 -10.69 11.40 -2.41
C LEU A 343 -10.68 11.08 -3.90
N ILE A 344 -9.51 11.15 -4.55
CA ILE A 344 -9.37 10.85 -5.98
C ILE A 344 -8.84 9.44 -6.19
N VAL A 345 -9.52 8.65 -7.02
CA VAL A 345 -9.05 7.31 -7.44
C VAL A 345 -9.19 7.14 -8.94
N GLN A 346 -8.07 6.96 -9.62
CA GLN A 346 -8.01 6.69 -11.06
C GLN A 346 -7.41 5.32 -11.34
N GLN A 347 -7.79 4.73 -12.46
CA GLN A 347 -7.28 3.46 -12.96
C GLN A 347 -6.06 3.71 -13.85
N PRO A 348 -4.85 3.32 -13.43
CA PRO A 348 -3.66 3.39 -14.28
C PRO A 348 -3.73 2.34 -15.41
N PRO A 349 -3.05 2.56 -16.55
CA PRO A 349 -2.88 1.51 -17.54
C PRO A 349 -2.25 0.27 -16.91
N THR A 350 -2.76 -0.91 -17.26
CA THR A 350 -2.29 -2.22 -16.75
C THR A 350 -2.40 -2.42 -15.23
N ALA A 351 -3.02 -1.50 -14.50
CA ALA A 351 -3.15 -1.58 -13.04
C ALA A 351 -4.54 -1.13 -12.56
N GLN A 352 -4.81 -1.32 -11.27
CA GLN A 352 -6.08 -0.95 -10.68
C GLN A 352 -5.88 -0.33 -9.29
N ASN A 353 -6.43 0.87 -9.09
CA ASN A 353 -6.55 1.47 -7.76
C ASN A 353 -7.99 1.34 -7.24
N TYR A 354 -8.15 1.33 -5.93
CA TYR A 354 -9.43 1.07 -5.26
C TYR A 354 -9.72 2.11 -4.16
N ALA A 355 -10.99 2.50 -4.01
CA ALA A 355 -11.53 3.08 -2.78
C ALA A 355 -12.75 2.27 -2.32
N ILE A 356 -12.67 1.69 -1.13
CA ILE A 356 -13.71 0.83 -0.57
C ILE A 356 -14.17 1.40 0.78
N GLY A 357 -15.47 1.67 0.90
CA GLY A 357 -16.10 2.14 2.15
C GLY A 357 -15.54 3.45 2.69
N CYS A 358 -15.05 4.33 1.80
CA CYS A 358 -14.46 5.61 2.19
C CYS A 358 -15.53 6.70 2.37
N PHE A 359 -15.21 7.76 3.10
CA PHE A 359 -16.06 8.90 3.40
C PHE A 359 -15.46 10.21 2.90
N GLY A 360 -16.28 11.11 2.36
CA GLY A 360 -15.84 12.39 1.83
C GLY A 360 -16.93 13.12 1.05
N ALA A 361 -16.69 14.38 0.69
CA ALA A 361 -17.61 15.15 -0.13
C ALA A 361 -17.70 14.60 -1.56
N ARG A 362 -16.55 14.20 -2.13
CA ARG A 362 -16.48 13.48 -3.41
C ARG A 362 -15.46 12.36 -3.35
N ILE A 363 -15.86 11.18 -3.81
CA ILE A 363 -15.00 10.01 -4.01
C ILE A 363 -15.13 9.63 -5.47
N THR A 364 -14.11 9.92 -6.29
CA THR A 364 -14.26 9.88 -7.76
C THR A 364 -12.92 9.82 -8.49
N GLY A 365 -12.92 9.40 -9.76
CA GLY A 365 -11.76 9.46 -10.65
C GLY A 365 -11.83 10.52 -11.76
N VAL A 366 -12.95 11.25 -11.87
CA VAL A 366 -13.18 12.18 -12.99
C VAL A 366 -12.70 13.61 -12.69
N ALA A 367 -12.55 14.44 -13.71
CA ALA A 367 -12.41 15.89 -13.55
C ALA A 367 -13.79 16.57 -13.67
N PRO A 368 -14.15 17.61 -12.87
CA PRO A 368 -13.45 18.18 -11.72
C PRO A 368 -13.89 17.49 -10.41
N PRO A 369 -13.07 16.63 -9.80
CA PRO A 369 -11.97 17.08 -8.92
C PRO A 369 -10.56 16.52 -9.18
N ALA A 370 -10.38 15.59 -10.11
CA ALA A 370 -9.04 15.19 -10.58
C ALA A 370 -8.40 16.33 -11.41
N SER A 371 -7.07 16.51 -11.28
CA SER A 371 -6.34 17.52 -12.09
C SER A 371 -6.20 17.11 -13.56
N PHE A 372 -6.25 15.81 -13.85
CA PHE A 372 -6.02 15.24 -15.17
C PHE A 372 -7.03 14.14 -15.46
N PRO A 373 -7.58 14.07 -16.69
CA PRO A 373 -8.58 13.07 -17.03
C PRO A 373 -7.95 11.68 -17.13
N ALA A 374 -8.53 10.70 -16.46
CA ALA A 374 -8.21 9.29 -16.65
C ALA A 374 -9.44 8.44 -16.26
N PRO A 375 -9.50 7.15 -16.65
CA PRO A 375 -10.57 6.27 -16.21
C PRO A 375 -10.63 6.21 -14.68
N SER A 376 -11.84 6.10 -14.13
CA SER A 376 -12.01 6.00 -12.69
C SER A 376 -11.47 4.67 -12.17
N GLY A 377 -10.84 4.72 -11.00
CA GLY A 377 -10.54 3.51 -10.25
C GLY A 377 -11.81 2.82 -9.78
N TYR A 378 -11.66 1.68 -9.12
CA TYR A 378 -12.79 0.96 -8.57
C TYR A 378 -13.23 1.64 -7.27
N ILE A 379 -14.49 2.05 -7.21
CA ILE A 379 -15.05 2.77 -6.07
C ILE A 379 -16.29 2.03 -5.59
N GLU A 380 -16.34 1.70 -4.30
CA GLU A 380 -17.44 0.96 -3.71
C GLU A 380 -17.75 1.48 -2.30
N GLY A 381 -19.03 1.54 -1.95
CA GLY A 381 -19.46 1.82 -0.57
C GLY A 381 -19.18 3.25 -0.10
N SER A 382 -19.02 4.21 -1.02
CA SER A 382 -18.81 5.62 -0.69
C SER A 382 -19.87 6.14 0.28
N ASN A 383 -19.42 6.72 1.39
CA ASN A 383 -20.26 7.25 2.47
C ASN A 383 -21.24 6.22 3.08
N GLN A 384 -20.92 4.93 3.01
CA GLN A 384 -21.70 3.86 3.63
C GLN A 384 -20.97 3.31 4.86
N THR A 385 -21.69 3.16 5.96
CA THR A 385 -21.17 2.55 7.19
C THR A 385 -21.23 1.01 7.11
N GLY A 386 -20.50 0.33 8.01
CA GLY A 386 -20.53 -1.13 8.11
C GLY A 386 -19.59 -1.87 7.16
N LEU A 387 -18.51 -1.23 6.71
CA LEU A 387 -17.43 -1.89 5.97
C LEU A 387 -16.86 -3.06 6.79
N MET A 388 -16.77 -4.24 6.17
CA MET A 388 -16.18 -5.45 6.76
C MET A 388 -15.25 -6.14 5.75
N PRO A 389 -14.04 -6.56 6.16
CA PRO A 389 -13.42 -6.35 7.48
C PRO A 389 -13.15 -4.86 7.77
N ARG A 390 -12.97 -4.48 9.04
CA ARG A 390 -12.67 -3.08 9.39
C ARG A 390 -11.36 -2.57 8.77
N SER A 391 -10.42 -3.47 8.51
CA SER A 391 -9.11 -3.16 7.96
C SER A 391 -8.67 -4.31 7.07
N LEU A 392 -8.16 -3.96 5.90
CA LEU A 392 -7.57 -4.93 4.98
C LEU A 392 -6.22 -5.44 5.51
N TYR A 393 -5.39 -4.55 6.06
CA TYR A 393 -4.09 -4.92 6.62
C TYR A 393 -4.24 -5.89 7.80
N LEU A 394 -5.15 -5.60 8.73
CA LEU A 394 -5.31 -6.41 9.94
C LEU A 394 -5.93 -7.77 9.63
N ALA A 395 -6.87 -7.85 8.69
CA ALA A 395 -7.40 -9.13 8.23
C ALA A 395 -6.28 -9.99 7.59
N GLN A 396 -5.46 -9.39 6.72
CA GLN A 396 -4.31 -10.08 6.14
C GLN A 396 -3.23 -10.44 7.17
N LEU A 397 -3.08 -9.65 8.24
CA LEU A 397 -2.17 -9.96 9.33
C LEU A 397 -2.67 -11.18 10.11
N GLU A 398 -3.96 -11.21 10.46
CA GLU A 398 -4.62 -12.34 11.13
C GLU A 398 -4.44 -13.63 10.33
N ASP A 399 -4.59 -13.59 9.01
CA ASP A 399 -4.33 -14.75 8.14
C ASP A 399 -2.90 -15.26 8.22
N ARG A 400 -1.92 -14.34 8.24
CA ARG A 400 -0.49 -14.70 8.25
C ARG A 400 -0.05 -15.30 9.57
N ILE A 401 -0.54 -14.78 10.69
CA ILE A 401 -0.14 -15.24 12.02
C ILE A 401 -1.07 -16.35 12.54
N GLY A 402 -2.18 -16.61 11.85
CA GLY A 402 -3.26 -17.47 12.29
C GLY A 402 -4.03 -16.87 13.48
N PRO A 403 -5.11 -17.53 13.96
CA PRO A 403 -5.89 -17.05 15.10
C PRO A 403 -5.15 -16.97 16.45
N ALA A 404 -3.82 -17.13 16.50
CA ALA A 404 -3.04 -17.27 17.72
C ALA A 404 -1.84 -16.31 17.75
N LEU A 405 -2.11 -15.06 18.16
CA LEU A 405 -1.30 -14.25 19.08
C LEU A 405 -2.09 -12.98 19.37
N GLY A 406 -2.85 -13.02 20.47
CA GLY A 406 -3.78 -11.98 20.88
C GLY A 406 -3.13 -10.62 21.07
N ILE A 407 -3.56 -9.66 20.26
CA ILE A 407 -3.86 -8.33 20.76
C ILE A 407 -5.28 -8.40 21.31
N GLY A 408 -5.39 -8.28 22.63
CA GLY A 408 -6.65 -8.38 23.35
C GLY A 408 -7.58 -7.26 22.94
N GLU A 409 -8.64 -7.63 22.24
CA GLU A 409 -9.95 -7.01 22.42
C GLU A 409 -10.89 -8.14 22.86
N ASP A 410 -11.66 -7.85 23.91
CA ASP A 410 -12.57 -8.75 24.62
C ASP A 410 -13.27 -9.76 23.70
N ARG A 411 -12.78 -11.00 23.72
CA ARG A 411 -13.53 -12.15 23.21
C ARG A 411 -14.37 -12.72 24.35
N ASP A 412 -15.38 -11.97 24.76
CA ASP A 412 -16.50 -12.52 25.52
C ASP A 412 -17.76 -12.53 24.66
N HIS A 413 -17.66 -13.19 23.50
CA HIS A 413 -18.81 -13.68 22.77
C HIS A 413 -18.60 -15.16 22.46
N GLN A 414 -18.81 -16.00 23.48
CA GLN A 414 -19.41 -17.31 23.26
C GLN A 414 -20.79 -17.11 22.63
N HIS A 415 -20.86 -16.89 21.32
CA HIS A 415 -22.08 -17.14 20.58
C HIS A 415 -22.29 -18.64 20.53
N THR A 416 -22.99 -19.17 21.53
CA THR A 416 -23.80 -20.38 21.33
C THR A 416 -24.69 -20.15 20.10
N LEU A 417 -24.34 -20.81 19.00
CA LEU A 417 -24.99 -20.69 17.70
C LEU A 417 -26.42 -21.25 17.77
N ALA A 418 -27.40 -20.36 17.90
CA ALA A 418 -28.82 -20.71 17.96
C ALA A 418 -29.53 -20.68 16.59
N GLY A 419 -28.83 -20.46 15.48
CA GLY A 419 -29.46 -20.31 14.17
C GLY A 419 -28.59 -20.65 12.97
N PHE A 420 -29.19 -20.66 11.78
CA PHE A 420 -28.48 -20.78 10.51
C PHE A 420 -27.60 -19.54 10.30
N ILE A 421 -26.35 -19.75 9.89
CA ILE A 421 -25.42 -18.66 9.58
C ILE A 421 -24.80 -18.90 8.22
N LEU A 422 -24.84 -17.88 7.36
CA LEU A 422 -23.95 -17.76 6.22
C LEU A 422 -23.01 -16.58 6.48
N GLN A 423 -21.72 -16.84 6.62
CA GLN A 423 -20.73 -15.78 6.85
C GLN A 423 -20.31 -15.12 5.54
N GLN A 424 -19.69 -13.95 5.66
CA GLN A 424 -19.02 -13.31 4.54
C GLN A 424 -17.87 -14.21 4.07
N ASN A 425 -17.76 -14.45 2.76
CA ASN A 425 -16.65 -15.17 2.17
C ASN A 425 -15.35 -14.43 2.50
N TYR A 426 -14.29 -15.17 2.72
CA TYR A 426 -13.01 -14.61 3.09
C TYR A 426 -11.87 -15.38 2.42
N PRO A 427 -10.92 -14.69 1.76
CA PRO A 427 -10.87 -13.23 1.56
C PRO A 427 -12.01 -12.69 0.67
N ASN A 428 -12.31 -11.40 0.77
CA ASN A 428 -13.23 -10.68 -0.13
C ASN A 428 -12.84 -9.18 -0.19
N PRO A 429 -12.37 -8.63 -1.33
CA PRO A 429 -12.17 -9.32 -2.61
C PRO A 429 -11.14 -10.45 -2.55
N PHE A 430 -11.18 -11.40 -3.49
CA PHE A 430 -10.30 -12.57 -3.51
C PHE A 430 -9.66 -12.83 -4.86
N ASN A 431 -8.50 -13.50 -4.86
CA ASN A 431 -7.77 -13.95 -6.05
C ASN A 431 -6.97 -15.24 -5.78
N PRO A 432 -7.16 -16.36 -6.52
CA PRO A 432 -8.38 -16.75 -7.19
C PRO A 432 -9.35 -17.48 -6.25
N GLN A 433 -8.96 -17.74 -4.99
CA GLN A 433 -9.73 -18.57 -4.06
C GLN A 433 -10.30 -17.80 -2.87
N THR A 434 -11.49 -18.18 -2.42
CA THR A 434 -12.14 -17.67 -1.20
C THR A 434 -12.82 -18.80 -0.44
N THR A 435 -12.93 -18.66 0.88
CA THR A 435 -13.61 -19.61 1.75
C THR A 435 -14.94 -19.03 2.23
N ILE A 436 -16.02 -19.80 2.08
CA ILE A 436 -17.35 -19.48 2.59
C ILE A 436 -17.61 -20.33 3.83
N ALA A 437 -17.69 -19.68 4.99
CA ALA A 437 -18.06 -20.34 6.25
C ALA A 437 -19.57 -20.26 6.50
N TYR A 438 -20.15 -21.34 7.02
CA TYR A 438 -21.58 -21.42 7.33
C TYR A 438 -21.85 -22.36 8.51
N ALA A 439 -22.99 -22.22 9.16
CA ALA A 439 -23.39 -23.07 10.29
C ALA A 439 -24.85 -23.52 10.18
N LEU A 440 -25.09 -24.75 10.65
CA LEU A 440 -26.40 -25.38 10.73
C LEU A 440 -26.79 -25.60 12.19
N PRO A 441 -27.96 -25.11 12.66
CA PRO A 441 -28.42 -25.30 14.04
C PRO A 441 -28.97 -26.72 14.29
N GLU A 442 -29.32 -27.44 13.22
CA GLU A 442 -29.82 -28.82 13.21
C GLU A 442 -29.36 -29.54 11.93
N ALA A 443 -29.48 -30.87 11.91
CA ALA A 443 -29.10 -31.66 10.74
C ALA A 443 -30.12 -31.49 9.61
N GLY A 444 -29.67 -31.11 8.41
CA GLY A 444 -30.55 -30.77 7.30
C GLY A 444 -29.86 -30.81 5.94
N LYS A 445 -30.64 -30.64 4.87
CA LYS A 445 -30.07 -30.45 3.53
C LYS A 445 -29.57 -29.01 3.40
N VAL A 446 -28.36 -28.84 2.90
CA VAL A 446 -27.77 -27.54 2.61
C VAL A 446 -27.30 -27.47 1.17
N LYS A 447 -27.56 -26.34 0.53
CA LYS A 447 -27.14 -26.03 -0.82
C LYS A 447 -26.42 -24.68 -0.83
N ILE A 448 -25.20 -24.62 -1.35
CA ILE A 448 -24.46 -23.37 -1.58
C ILE A 448 -24.17 -23.24 -3.07
N THR A 449 -24.65 -22.15 -3.68
CA THR A 449 -24.59 -21.94 -5.12
C THR A 449 -24.07 -20.54 -5.42
N ILE A 450 -23.19 -20.44 -6.41
CA ILE A 450 -22.61 -19.19 -6.92
C ILE A 450 -23.40 -18.74 -8.15
N PHE A 451 -23.70 -17.46 -8.21
CA PHE A 451 -24.39 -16.78 -9.31
C PHE A 451 -23.58 -15.57 -9.77
N ASP A 452 -23.69 -15.23 -11.04
CA ASP A 452 -23.26 -13.92 -11.53
C ASP A 452 -24.33 -12.84 -11.28
N MET A 453 -24.05 -11.61 -11.70
CA MET A 453 -24.97 -10.48 -11.52
C MET A 453 -26.23 -10.54 -12.40
N THR A 454 -26.27 -11.40 -13.42
CA THR A 454 -27.48 -11.65 -14.22
C THR A 454 -28.40 -12.67 -13.54
N GLY A 455 -27.94 -13.31 -12.46
CA GLY A 455 -28.62 -14.40 -11.78
C GLY A 455 -28.36 -15.75 -12.42
N GLN A 456 -27.45 -15.85 -13.39
CA GLN A 456 -27.05 -17.12 -13.98
C GLN A 456 -26.20 -17.91 -12.98
N LYS A 457 -26.51 -19.19 -12.83
CA LYS A 457 -25.75 -20.11 -11.98
C LYS A 457 -24.35 -20.33 -12.56
N VAL A 458 -23.33 -19.97 -11.80
CA VAL A 458 -21.92 -20.14 -12.15
C VAL A 458 -21.41 -21.52 -11.73
N THR A 459 -21.59 -21.87 -10.45
CA THR A 459 -21.22 -23.18 -9.91
C THR A 459 -22.02 -23.53 -8.65
N GLU A 460 -21.97 -24.79 -8.22
CA GLU A 460 -22.59 -25.31 -7.01
C GLU A 460 -21.50 -25.93 -6.13
N LEU A 461 -21.27 -25.34 -4.96
CA LEU A 461 -20.17 -25.73 -4.07
C LEU A 461 -20.59 -26.82 -3.08
N VAL A 462 -21.85 -26.80 -2.65
CA VAL A 462 -22.41 -27.75 -1.69
C VAL A 462 -23.83 -28.11 -2.11
N ASN A 463 -24.17 -29.39 -2.06
CA ASN A 463 -25.54 -29.90 -2.18
C ASN A 463 -25.62 -31.26 -1.50
N ALA A 464 -25.65 -31.24 -0.16
CA ALA A 464 -25.56 -32.44 0.66
C ALA A 464 -26.41 -32.30 1.93
N ARG A 465 -26.70 -33.43 2.56
CA ARG A 465 -27.24 -33.46 3.92
C ARG A 465 -26.08 -33.43 4.91
N GLN A 466 -26.10 -32.49 5.85
CA GLN A 466 -25.04 -32.32 6.84
C GLN A 466 -25.63 -32.33 8.26
N LEU A 467 -24.81 -32.72 9.24
CA LEU A 467 -25.18 -32.68 10.66
C LEU A 467 -25.19 -31.24 11.18
N LYS A 468 -25.71 -31.04 12.40
CA LYS A 468 -25.54 -29.78 13.14
C LYS A 468 -24.06 -29.47 13.30
N GLY A 469 -23.65 -28.23 13.01
CA GLY A 469 -22.26 -27.80 13.16
C GLY A 469 -21.88 -26.61 12.28
N SER A 470 -20.59 -26.26 12.32
CA SER A 470 -19.98 -25.24 11.46
C SER A 470 -19.17 -25.89 10.36
N PHE A 471 -19.21 -25.32 9.16
CA PHE A 471 -18.64 -25.85 7.94
C PHE A 471 -17.96 -24.74 7.14
N GLN A 472 -17.07 -25.14 6.23
CA GLN A 472 -16.41 -24.26 5.29
C GLN A 472 -16.42 -24.91 3.91
N VAL A 473 -16.53 -24.09 2.86
CA VAL A 473 -16.36 -24.51 1.48
C VAL A 473 -15.55 -23.49 0.70
N VAL A 474 -14.65 -23.96 -0.18
CA VAL A 474 -13.80 -23.09 -1.00
C VAL A 474 -14.41 -22.91 -2.38
N TRP A 475 -14.39 -21.68 -2.88
CA TRP A 475 -14.56 -21.41 -4.31
C TRP A 475 -13.26 -20.91 -4.89
N ASP A 476 -12.85 -21.46 -6.02
CA ASP A 476 -11.60 -21.18 -6.73
C ASP A 476 -11.77 -20.22 -7.92
N GLY A 477 -12.95 -19.59 -8.03
CA GLY A 477 -13.28 -18.71 -9.14
C GLY A 477 -13.47 -19.46 -10.47
N CYS A 478 -13.84 -20.74 -10.44
CA CYS A 478 -14.18 -21.52 -11.64
C CYS A 478 -15.70 -21.76 -11.77
N ASN A 479 -16.18 -21.92 -13.01
CA ASN A 479 -17.55 -22.33 -13.31
C ASN A 479 -17.71 -23.87 -13.25
N MET A 480 -18.91 -24.39 -13.57
CA MET A 480 -19.16 -25.85 -13.61
C MET A 480 -18.32 -26.64 -14.64
N ALA A 481 -17.78 -25.99 -15.67
CA ALA A 481 -16.90 -26.61 -16.66
C ALA A 481 -15.42 -26.60 -16.23
N GLY A 482 -15.10 -26.05 -15.04
CA GLY A 482 -13.74 -25.88 -14.57
C GLY A 482 -13.02 -24.67 -15.18
N GLU A 483 -13.75 -23.82 -15.91
CA GLU A 483 -13.18 -22.63 -16.55
C GLU A 483 -13.18 -21.46 -15.59
N GLN A 484 -12.12 -20.66 -15.64
CA GLN A 484 -12.01 -19.44 -14.85
C GLN A 484 -13.07 -18.41 -15.28
N VAL A 485 -13.81 -17.87 -14.31
CA VAL A 485 -14.76 -16.77 -14.55
C VAL A 485 -14.09 -15.40 -14.49
N ALA A 486 -14.68 -14.39 -15.14
CA ALA A 486 -14.10 -13.04 -15.22
C ALA A 486 -14.05 -12.34 -13.84
N SER A 487 -13.14 -11.39 -13.66
CA SER A 487 -13.15 -10.46 -12.52
C SER A 487 -14.50 -9.74 -12.42
N GLY A 488 -15.05 -9.62 -11.23
CA GLY A 488 -16.38 -9.03 -11.05
C GLY A 488 -17.08 -9.43 -9.75
N ILE A 489 -18.32 -8.95 -9.63
CA ILE A 489 -19.19 -9.26 -8.49
C ILE A 489 -19.92 -10.56 -8.75
N TYR A 490 -19.94 -11.43 -7.74
CA TYR A 490 -20.70 -12.66 -7.72
C TYR A 490 -21.56 -12.71 -6.46
N LEU A 491 -22.64 -13.48 -6.51
CA LEU A 491 -23.49 -13.76 -5.35
C LEU A 491 -23.36 -15.23 -4.99
N TYR A 492 -23.18 -15.54 -3.71
CA TYR A 492 -23.38 -16.90 -3.22
C TYR A 492 -24.62 -16.95 -2.35
N ARG A 493 -25.41 -18.01 -2.54
CA ARG A 493 -26.64 -18.25 -1.79
C ARG A 493 -26.54 -19.58 -1.08
N MET A 494 -26.81 -19.57 0.21
CA MET A 494 -27.08 -20.75 1.01
C MET A 494 -28.59 -20.98 1.07
N GLN A 495 -29.03 -22.22 0.84
CA GLN A 495 -30.40 -22.66 1.00
C GLN A 495 -30.45 -23.92 1.88
N SER A 496 -31.40 -23.94 2.80
CA SER A 496 -31.83 -25.10 3.59
C SER A 496 -33.36 -25.09 3.68
N ASP A 497 -33.97 -26.07 4.34
CA ASP A 497 -35.42 -26.32 4.27
C ASP A 497 -36.26 -25.05 4.59
N ASN A 498 -35.88 -24.31 5.65
CA ASN A 498 -36.56 -23.08 6.08
C ASN A 498 -35.64 -21.85 6.07
N PHE A 499 -34.52 -21.89 5.35
CA PHE A 499 -33.53 -20.81 5.38
C PHE A 499 -32.96 -20.53 3.99
N ALA A 500 -32.94 -19.26 3.59
CA ALA A 500 -32.22 -18.81 2.42
C ALA A 500 -31.54 -17.48 2.72
N GLN A 501 -30.22 -17.42 2.53
CA GLN A 501 -29.45 -16.19 2.66
C GLN A 501 -28.50 -16.06 1.47
N SER A 502 -28.35 -14.86 0.94
CA SER A 502 -27.39 -14.54 -0.11
C SER A 502 -26.40 -13.50 0.39
N LYS A 503 -25.16 -13.57 -0.08
CA LYS A 503 -24.12 -12.57 0.16
C LYS A 503 -23.34 -12.33 -1.12
N LYS A 504 -22.74 -11.15 -1.24
CA LYS A 504 -21.92 -10.78 -2.39
C LYS A 504 -20.46 -11.14 -2.16
N MET A 505 -19.72 -11.37 -3.23
CA MET A 505 -18.27 -11.52 -3.23
C MET A 505 -17.67 -10.88 -4.48
N ILE A 506 -16.40 -10.52 -4.42
CA ILE A 506 -15.69 -9.80 -5.47
C ILE A 506 -14.48 -10.61 -5.85
N LEU A 507 -14.48 -11.15 -7.06
CA LEU A 507 -13.32 -11.80 -7.64
C LEU A 507 -12.45 -10.74 -8.32
N ILE A 508 -11.18 -10.69 -7.94
CA ILE A 508 -10.15 -9.91 -8.62
C ILE A 508 -9.21 -10.92 -9.28
N ARG A 509 -9.02 -10.78 -10.58
CA ARG A 509 -7.96 -11.42 -11.36
C ARG A 509 -7.24 -10.37 -12.16
#